data_AF-A0A1V4DNV4-F1
#
_entry.id   AF-A0A1V4DNV4-F1
#
_cell.length_a   1.000
_cell.length_b   1.000
_cell.length_c   1.000
_cell.angle_alpha   90.00
_cell.angle_beta   90.00
_cell.angle_gamma   90.00
#
_symmetry.space_group_name_H-M   'P 1'
#
loop_
_entity.id
_entity.type
_entity.pdbx_description
1 polymer ?
#
loop_
_entity_poly.entity_id
_entity_poly.type
_entity_poly.pdbx_seq_one_letter_code
_entity_poly.pdbx_strand_id
1 'polypeptide(L)' 'RQILELIGEGLTNRQIGERMFLAEKTVKNYVSNLLSKLDMQRRTQAAALAARLKAGQER' A
#
# COMPACT_ATOMS: atom_id res chain seq x y z
N ARG A 1 4.79 -3.67 5.73
CA ARG A 1 3.50 -3.31 6.37
C ARG A 1 3.11 -1.87 6.06
N GLN A 2 3.96 -0.88 6.35
CA GLN A 2 3.71 0.55 6.08
C GLN A 2 3.11 0.86 4.69
N ILE A 3 3.64 0.32 3.59
CA ILE A 3 3.09 0.63 2.26
C ILE A 3 1.66 0.11 2.07
N LEU A 4 1.33 -1.07 2.61
CA LEU A 4 -0.02 -1.61 2.54
C LEU A 4 -1.02 -0.73 3.31
N GLU A 5 -0.62 -0.27 4.50
CA GLU A 5 -1.42 0.64 5.34
C GLU A 5 -1.66 1.98 4.63
N LEU A 6 -0.60 2.59 4.08
CA LEU A 6 -0.70 3.86 3.34
C LEU A 6 -1.51 3.72 2.05
N ILE A 7 -1.48 2.54 1.40
CA ILE A 7 -2.38 2.24 0.29
C ILE A 7 -3.84 2.20 0.77
N GLY A 8 -4.10 1.59 1.93
CA GLY A 8 -5.42 1.55 2.56
C GLY A 8 -5.96 2.91 2.96
N GLU A 9 -5.08 3.84 3.34
CA GLU A 9 -5.40 5.27 3.54
C GLU A 9 -5.66 6.02 2.22
N GLY A 10 -5.46 5.40 1.05
CA GLY A 10 -5.72 5.99 -0.26
C GLY A 10 -4.57 6.84 -0.83
N LEU A 11 -3.40 6.87 -0.20
CA LEU A 11 -2.30 7.74 -0.63
C LEU A 11 -1.67 7.27 -1.94
N THR A 12 -1.50 8.16 -2.91
CA THR A 12 -0.77 7.88 -4.16
C THR A 12 0.70 7.53 -3.91
N ASN A 13 1.38 6.91 -4.90
CA ASN A 13 2.80 6.56 -4.77
C ASN A 13 3.68 7.79 -4.52
N ARG A 14 3.30 8.96 -5.04
CA ARG A 14 3.98 10.23 -4.79
C ARG A 14 3.85 10.65 -3.32
N GLN A 15 2.62 10.66 -2.79
CA GLN A 15 2.37 11.00 -1.38
C GLN A 15 3.03 10.01 -0.41
N ILE A 16 3.03 8.71 -0.75
CA ILE A 16 3.77 7.69 0.02
C ILE A 16 5.28 7.99 -0.03
N GLY A 17 5.81 8.37 -1.19
CA GLY A 17 7.21 8.74 -1.36
C GLY A 17 7.58 9.94 -0.51
N GLU A 18 6.78 11.00 -0.55
CA GLU A 18 6.94 12.19 0.29
C GLU A 18 6.97 11.83 1.79
N ARG A 19 6.03 10.99 2.25
CA ARG A 19 5.95 10.57 3.67
C ARG A 19 7.08 9.66 4.11
N MET A 20 7.62 8.85 3.20
CA MET A 20 8.70 7.89 3.48
C MET A 20 10.08 8.40 3.10
N PHE A 21 10.20 9.64 2.61
CA PHE A 21 11.44 10.21 2.06
C PHE A 21 12.04 9.36 0.92
N LEU A 22 11.19 8.88 0.02
CA LEU A 22 11.54 8.03 -1.12
C LEU A 22 11.08 8.65 -2.43
N ALA A 23 11.81 8.38 -3.51
CA ALA A 23 11.35 8.72 -4.86
C ALA A 23 10.07 7.93 -5.21
N GLU A 24 9.15 8.55 -5.94
CA GLU A 24 7.90 7.92 -6.39
C GLU A 24 8.15 6.58 -7.14
N LYS A 25 9.21 6.52 -7.95
CA LYS A 25 9.61 5.30 -8.66
C LYS A 25 9.98 4.16 -7.71
N THR A 26 10.65 4.46 -6.61
CA THR A 26 10.98 3.47 -5.57
C THR A 26 9.71 2.92 -4.94
N VAL A 27 8.73 3.79 -4.65
CA VAL A 27 7.43 3.37 -4.14
C VAL A 27 6.68 2.52 -5.17
N LYS A 28 6.68 2.89 -6.46
CA LYS A 28 6.11 2.04 -7.54
C LYS A 28 6.67 0.62 -7.49
N ASN A 29 8.00 0.48 -7.38
CA ASN A 29 8.64 -0.83 -7.29
C ASN A 29 8.20 -1.60 -6.04
N TYR A 30 8.11 -0.93 -4.89
CA TYR A 30 7.63 -1.55 -3.67
C TYR A 30 6.16 -1.98 -3.76
N VAL A 31 5.30 -1.18 -4.39
CA VAL A 31 3.90 -1.55 -4.64
C VAL A 31 3.82 -2.77 -5.56
N SER A 32 4.57 -2.81 -6.66
CA SER A 32 4.60 -3.98 -7.55
C SER A 32 5.07 -5.24 -6.83
N ASN A 33 6.14 -5.15 -6.04
CA ASN A 33 6.64 -6.28 -5.26
C ASN A 33 5.65 -6.73 -4.17
N LEU A 34 4.97 -5.77 -3.52
CA LEU A 34 3.92 -6.06 -2.54
C LEU A 34 2.77 -6.81 -3.19
N LEU A 35 2.26 -6.32 -4.33
CA LEU A 35 1.18 -6.95 -5.07
C LEU A 35 1.55 -8.37 -5.50
N SER A 36 2.75 -8.56 -6.05
CA SER A 36 3.25 -9.89 -6.42
C SER A 36 3.33 -10.85 -5.22
N LYS A 37 3.82 -10.39 -4.06
CA LYS A 37 3.89 -11.21 -2.84
C LYS A 37 2.53 -11.58 -2.25
N LEU A 38 1.51 -10.79 -2.54
CA LEU A 38 0.14 -11.02 -2.07
C LEU A 38 -0.74 -11.71 -3.12
N ASP A 39 -0.15 -12.14 -4.25
CA ASP A 39 -0.86 -12.66 -5.41
C ASP A 39 -2.00 -11.73 -5.88
N MET A 40 -1.73 -10.43 -5.88
CA MET A 40 -2.64 -9.37 -6.30
C MET A 40 -2.15 -8.72 -7.58
N GLN A 41 -3.10 -8.28 -8.40
CA GLN A 41 -2.82 -7.62 -9.68
C GLN A 41 -3.14 -6.12 -9.62
N ARG A 42 -4.01 -5.71 -8.70
CA ARG A 42 -4.52 -4.33 -8.64
C ARG A 42 -4.32 -3.72 -7.26
N ARG A 43 -3.91 -2.46 -7.26
CA ARG A 43 -3.81 -1.60 -6.06
C ARG A 43 -5.11 -1.56 -5.24
N THR A 44 -6.27 -1.61 -5.91
CA THR A 44 -7.58 -1.64 -5.23
C THR A 44 -7.78 -2.90 -4.39
N GLN A 45 -7.21 -4.04 -4.79
CA GLN A 45 -7.24 -5.27 -3.98
C GLN A 45 -6.42 -5.09 -2.69
N ALA A 46 -5.23 -4.50 -2.80
CA ALA A 46 -4.39 -4.18 -1.65
C ALA A 46 -5.05 -3.16 -0.71
N ALA A 47 -5.71 -2.13 -1.25
CA ALA A 47 -6.46 -1.17 -0.45
C ALA A 47 -7.63 -1.82 0.31
N ALA A 48 -8.39 -2.71 -0.35
CA ALA A 48 -9.46 -3.45 0.29
C ALA A 48 -8.95 -4.39 1.40
N LEU A 49 -7.82 -5.06 1.17
CA LEU A 49 -7.18 -5.89 2.19
C LEU A 49 -6.75 -5.04 3.40
N ALA A 50 -6.10 -3.90 3.17
CA ALA A 50 -5.67 -3.00 4.23
C ALA A 50 -6.86 -2.51 5.08
N ALA A 51 -7.98 -2.15 4.45
CA ALA A 51 -9.20 -1.74 5.15
C ALA A 51 -9.78 -2.87 6.03
N ARG A 52 -9.80 -4.10 5.53
CA ARG A 52 -10.25 -5.28 6.30
C ARG A 52 -9.35 -5.55 7.51
N LEU A 53 -8.03 -5.47 7.32
CA LEU A 53 -7.07 -5.65 8.41
C LEU A 53 -7.24 -4.59 9.49
N LYS A 54 -7.42 -3.32 9.11
CA LYS A 54 -7.65 -2.23 10.07
C LYS A 54 -8.93 -2.44 10.88
N ALA A 55 -10.04 -2.80 10.22
CA ALA A 55 -11.31 -3.08 10.89
C ALA A 55 -11.25 -4.28 11.86
N GLY A 56 -10.32 -5.21 11.64
CA GLY A 56 -10.06 -6.33 12.56
C GLY A 56 -9.14 -5.97 13.73
N GLN A 57 -8.35 -4.91 13.65
CA GLN A 57 -7.49 -4.41 14.73
C GLN A 57 -8.24 -3.50 15.71
N GLU A 58 -9.37 -2.93 15.30
CA GLU A 58 -10.23 -2.06 16.11
C GLU A 58 -11.28 -2.82 16.93
N ARG A 59 -11.28 -4.16 16.85
CA ARG A 59 -12.16 -5.08 17.61
C ARG A 59 -11.36 -5.79 18.69
#